data_AF-A0A957KRV4-F1
#
_entry.id   AF-A0A957KRV4-F1
#
_cell.length_a   1.000
_cell.length_b   1.000
_cell.length_c   1.000
_cell.angle_alpha   90.00
_cell.angle_beta   90.00
_cell.angle_gamma   90.00
#
_symmetry.space_group_name_H-M   'P 1'
#
loop_
_entity.id
_entity.type
_entity.pdbx_description
1 polymer ?
#
loop_
_entity_poly.entity_id
_entity_poly.type
_entity_poly.pdbx_seq_one_letter_code
_entity_poly.pdbx_strand_id
1 'polypeptide(L)'
;HGVAGDYVNAFEKLRDPSHVRCLSMEEWQALFGKGPFVVEHAETLYKRVEFSTWAARHSDIMQRYLLAMLQQAAGEAAEFLQPRLADPPVTFRLWEGILVGRRA
;
A
#
# COMPACT_ATOMS: atom_id res chain seq x y z
N HIS A 1 10.98 5.97 3.80
CA HIS A 1 10.91 4.53 3.50
C HIS A 1 12.15 3.79 3.97
N GLY A 2 11.94 2.55 4.38
CA GLY A 2 12.92 1.54 4.74
C GLY A 2 12.29 0.15 4.51
N VAL A 3 12.72 -0.87 5.26
CA VAL A 3 12.33 -2.28 5.06
C VAL A 3 10.81 -2.51 4.96
N ALA A 4 9.99 -1.79 5.73
CA ALA A 4 8.53 -1.93 5.67
C ALA A 4 7.91 -1.43 4.36
N GLY A 5 8.42 -0.33 3.81
CA GLY A 5 7.97 0.20 2.52
C GLY A 5 8.34 -0.75 1.37
N ASP A 6 9.52 -1.39 1.45
CA ASP A 6 9.94 -2.40 0.49
C ASP A 6 9.06 -3.65 0.55
N TYR A 7 8.65 -4.06 1.76
CA TYR A 7 7.73 -5.18 1.95
C TYR A 7 6.36 -4.92 1.32
N VAL A 8 5.77 -3.75 1.57
CA VAL A 8 4.46 -3.37 1.00
C VAL A 8 4.55 -3.26 -0.53
N ASN A 9 5.64 -2.69 -1.05
CA ASN A 9 5.86 -2.64 -2.49
C ASN A 9 6.02 -4.03 -3.11
N ALA A 10 6.70 -4.95 -2.43
CA ALA A 10 6.81 -6.35 -2.88
C ALA A 10 5.46 -7.07 -2.86
N PHE A 11 4.63 -6.82 -1.84
CA PHE A 11 3.27 -7.35 -1.76
C PHE A 11 2.39 -6.90 -2.94
N GLU A 12 2.39 -5.60 -3.26
CA GLU A 12 1.67 -5.07 -4.41
C GLU A 12 2.27 -5.56 -5.75
N LYS A 13 3.60 -5.65 -5.86
CA LYS A 13 4.29 -6.18 -7.05
C LYS A 13 3.96 -7.64 -7.33
N LEU A 14 3.86 -8.45 -6.28
CA LEU A 14 3.47 -9.85 -6.42
C LEU A 14 2.05 -9.95 -6.99
N ARG A 15 1.13 -9.13 -6.48
CA ARG A 15 -0.27 -9.08 -6.93
C ARG A 15 -0.39 -8.53 -8.36
N ASP A 16 0.33 -7.46 -8.68
CA ASP A 16 0.35 -6.81 -9.98
C ASP A 16 1.80 -6.66 -10.49
N PRO A 17 2.23 -7.51 -11.45
CA PRO A 17 3.57 -7.42 -12.03
C PRO A 17 3.89 -6.07 -12.68
N SER A 18 2.88 -5.26 -13.04
CA SER A 18 3.08 -3.93 -13.61
C SER A 18 3.38 -2.85 -12.55
N HIS A 19 3.13 -3.14 -11.27
CA HIS A 19 3.43 -2.22 -10.17
C HIS A 19 4.91 -1.83 -10.18
N VAL A 20 5.23 -0.54 -10.24
CA VAL A 20 6.64 -0.10 -10.21
C VAL A 20 7.03 0.17 -8.76
N ARG A 21 6.45 1.22 -8.18
CA ARG A 21 6.67 1.62 -6.79
C ARG A 21 5.54 2.54 -6.35
N CYS A 22 5.03 2.32 -5.15
CA CYS A 22 4.20 3.25 -4.40
C CYS A 22 5.12 4.13 -3.55
N LEU A 23 5.16 5.43 -3.87
CA LEU A 23 5.93 6.41 -3.11
C LEU A 23 5.21 6.79 -1.81
N SER A 24 5.94 7.24 -0.80
CA SER A 24 5.33 7.76 0.43
C SER A 24 4.84 9.18 0.19
N MET A 25 4.00 9.67 1.10
CA MET A 25 3.58 11.06 1.06
C MET A 25 4.79 12.02 1.17
N GLU A 26 5.80 11.70 1.99
CA GLU A 26 7.01 12.54 2.08
C GLU A 26 7.79 12.56 0.77
N GLU A 27 7.92 11.42 0.08
CA GLU A 27 8.56 11.37 -1.24
C GLU A 27 7.79 12.19 -2.28
N TRP A 28 6.46 12.10 -2.28
CA TRP A 28 5.62 12.90 -3.17
C TRP A 28 5.77 14.40 -2.91
N GLN A 29 5.74 14.82 -1.64
CA GLN A 29 5.96 16.23 -1.27
C GLN A 29 7.36 16.72 -1.67
N ALA A 30 8.39 15.89 -1.45
CA ALA A 30 9.75 16.21 -1.89
C ALA A 30 9.86 16.34 -3.42
N LEU A 31 9.12 15.54 -4.19
CA LEU A 31 9.07 15.68 -5.65
C LEU A 31 8.36 16.97 -6.09
N PHE A 32 7.27 17.36 -5.43
CA PHE A 32 6.59 18.63 -5.70
C PHE A 32 7.52 19.83 -5.45
N GLY A 33 8.26 19.80 -4.34
CA GLY A 33 9.21 20.86 -3.99
C GLY A 33 10.42 21.00 -4.92
N LYS A 34 10.71 20.01 -5.77
CA LYS A 34 11.74 20.12 -6.83
C LYS A 34 11.24 20.86 -8.06
N GLY A 35 9.92 20.97 -8.24
CA GLY A 35 9.29 21.68 -9.36
C GLY A 35 8.78 23.05 -8.95
N PRO A 36 8.14 23.79 -9.89
CA PRO A 36 7.50 25.08 -9.60
C PRO A 36 6.12 24.87 -8.95
N PHE A 37 6.00 23.94 -7.99
CA PHE A 37 4.75 23.64 -7.31
C PHE A 37 4.85 23.97 -5.83
N VAL A 38 3.77 24.54 -5.29
CA VAL A 38 3.57 24.70 -3.85
C VAL A 38 2.52 23.70 -3.44
N VAL A 39 2.83 22.85 -2.45
CA VAL A 39 1.86 21.93 -1.86
C VAL A 39 0.84 22.72 -1.06
N GLU A 40 -0.44 22.57 -1.38
CA GLU A 40 -1.54 23.25 -0.70
C GLU A 40 -2.29 22.31 0.26
N HIS A 41 -2.33 21.02 -0.07
CA HIS A 41 -2.97 20.01 0.77
C HIS A 41 -2.30 18.65 0.59
N ALA A 42 -2.16 17.91 1.69
CA ALA A 42 -1.67 16.54 1.69
C ALA A 42 -2.39 15.74 2.76
N GLU A 43 -2.97 14.61 2.37
CA GLU A 43 -3.63 13.71 3.30
C GLU A 43 -3.45 12.25 2.89
N THR A 44 -3.54 11.37 3.88
CA THR A 44 -3.59 9.93 3.65
C THR A 44 -4.88 9.38 4.23
N LEU A 45 -5.40 8.35 3.58
CA LEU A 45 -6.58 7.63 4.00
C LEU A 45 -6.32 6.14 3.81
N TYR A 46 -7.05 5.32 4.54
CA TYR A 46 -7.01 3.88 4.33
C TYR A 46 -8.40 3.31 4.15
N LYS A 47 -8.46 2.22 3.41
CA LYS A 47 -9.63 1.36 3.29
C LYS A 47 -9.32 0.03 3.93
N ARG A 48 -10.27 -0.49 4.70
CA ARG A 48 -10.23 -1.91 5.07
C ARG A 48 -10.88 -2.71 3.96
N VAL A 49 -10.12 -3.61 3.36
CA VAL A 49 -10.58 -4.44 2.25
C VAL A 49 -10.62 -5.90 2.65
N GLU A 50 -11.59 -6.62 2.11
CA GLU A 50 -11.66 -8.07 2.23
C GLU A 50 -10.70 -8.71 1.21
N PHE A 51 -9.85 -9.61 1.70
CA PHE A 51 -8.83 -10.28 0.91
C PHE A 51 -9.43 -11.09 -0.24
N SER A 52 -10.50 -11.84 0.04
CA SER A 52 -11.15 -12.73 -0.94
C SER A 52 -11.58 -11.95 -2.20
N THR A 53 -12.23 -10.79 -1.99
CA THR A 53 -12.72 -9.92 -3.06
C THR A 53 -11.56 -9.18 -3.74
N TRP A 54 -10.59 -8.70 -2.96
CA TRP A 54 -9.43 -7.98 -3.51
C TRP A 54 -8.54 -8.87 -4.40
N ALA A 55 -8.37 -10.14 -4.03
CA ALA A 55 -7.53 -11.09 -4.74
C ALA A 55 -8.28 -11.98 -5.76
N ALA A 56 -9.61 -11.84 -5.87
CA ALA A 56 -10.50 -12.72 -6.65
C ALA A 56 -10.10 -12.92 -8.12
N ARG A 57 -9.42 -11.93 -8.72
CA ARG A 57 -8.99 -11.97 -10.14
C ARG A 57 -7.70 -12.75 -10.38
N HIS A 58 -7.06 -13.25 -9.32
CA HIS A 58 -5.77 -13.95 -9.41
C HIS A 58 -5.93 -15.46 -9.17
N SER A 59 -4.97 -16.24 -9.64
CA SER A 59 -4.96 -17.71 -9.45
C SER A 59 -4.87 -18.10 -7.97
N ASP A 60 -5.35 -19.30 -7.63
CA ASP A 60 -5.28 -19.84 -6.26
C ASP A 60 -3.86 -19.86 -5.68
N ILE A 61 -2.85 -20.06 -6.52
CA ILE A 61 -1.44 -20.04 -6.12
C ILE A 61 -1.04 -18.61 -5.72
N MET A 62 -1.40 -17.62 -6.54
CA MET A 62 -1.14 -16.21 -6.24
C MET A 62 -1.85 -15.78 -4.95
N GLN A 63 -3.12 -16.17 -4.78
CA GLN A 63 -3.88 -15.88 -3.57
C GLN A 63 -3.21 -16.49 -2.33
N ARG A 64 -2.71 -17.73 -2.40
CA ARG A 64 -1.97 -18.35 -1.29
C ARG A 64 -0.69 -17.59 -0.93
N TYR A 65 0.09 -17.14 -1.92
CA TYR A 65 1.29 -16.36 -1.64
C TYR A 65 0.98 -14.99 -1.02
N LEU A 66 -0.03 -14.28 -1.55
CA LEU A 66 -0.45 -12.99 -0.99
C LEU A 66 -0.96 -13.14 0.45
N LEU A 67 -1.74 -14.19 0.74
CA LEU A 67 -2.21 -14.47 2.09
C LEU A 67 -1.04 -14.81 3.03
N ALA A 68 -0.07 -15.60 2.57
CA ALA A 68 1.13 -15.92 3.34
C ALA A 68 1.94 -14.66 3.65
N MET A 69 2.06 -13.70 2.71
CA MET A 69 2.69 -12.42 3.00
C MET A 69 1.92 -11.66 4.10
N LEU A 70 0.59 -11.54 4.01
CA LEU A 70 -0.19 -10.90 5.08
C LEU A 70 -0.02 -11.58 6.45
N GLN A 71 0.12 -12.91 6.49
CA GLN A 71 0.40 -13.68 7.71
C GLN A 71 1.80 -13.44 8.29
N GLN A 72 2.79 -13.21 7.43
CA GLN A 72 4.20 -13.05 7.82
C GLN A 72 4.63 -11.59 7.95
N ALA A 73 3.76 -10.62 7.62
CA ALA A 73 4.03 -9.22 7.85
C ALA A 73 4.37 -8.99 9.33
N ALA A 74 5.45 -8.25 9.60
CA ALA A 74 5.94 -7.98 10.94
C ALA A 74 6.36 -6.51 11.08
N GLY A 75 6.48 -6.04 12.33
CA GLY A 75 6.88 -4.66 12.64
C GLY A 75 6.02 -3.62 11.92
N GLU A 76 6.67 -2.58 11.42
CA GLU A 76 6.00 -1.47 10.72
C GLU A 76 5.18 -1.93 9.49
N ALA A 77 5.57 -3.02 8.81
CA ALA A 77 4.78 -3.55 7.69
C ALA A 77 3.45 -4.14 8.17
N ALA A 78 3.46 -4.83 9.31
CA ALA A 78 2.23 -5.33 9.95
C ALA A 78 1.35 -4.19 10.47
N GLU A 79 1.95 -3.14 11.03
CA GLU A 79 1.21 -1.96 11.49
C GLU A 79 0.56 -1.21 10.32
N PHE A 80 1.28 -1.07 9.21
CA PHE A 80 0.81 -0.43 7.99
C PHE A 80 -0.34 -1.20 7.34
N LEU A 81 -0.13 -2.50 7.08
CA LEU A 81 -1.13 -3.37 6.45
C LEU A 81 -2.26 -3.76 7.40
N GLN A 82 -2.03 -3.76 8.72
CA GLN A 82 -2.95 -4.16 9.77
C GLN A 82 -3.84 -5.38 9.40
N PRO A 83 -3.23 -6.54 9.09
CA PRO A 83 -3.98 -7.73 8.72
C PRO A 83 -4.84 -8.24 9.88
N ARG A 84 -6.07 -8.64 9.59
CA ARG A 84 -7.00 -9.31 10.51
C ARG A 84 -7.30 -10.70 9.95
N LEU A 85 -6.69 -11.70 10.57
CA LEU A 85 -6.60 -13.06 10.03
C LEU A 85 -7.38 -14.09 10.85
N ALA A 86 -7.74 -13.76 12.09
CA ALA A 86 -8.32 -14.72 13.05
C ALA A 86 -9.73 -15.17 12.66
N ASP A 87 -10.55 -14.24 12.14
CA ASP A 87 -11.95 -14.51 11.78
C ASP A 87 -12.21 -14.09 10.33
N PRO A 88 -12.96 -14.89 9.54
CA PRO A 88 -13.44 -14.45 8.25
C PRO A 88 -14.48 -13.30 8.41
N PRO A 89 -14.46 -12.31 7.51
CA PRO A 89 -13.57 -12.19 6.37
C PRO A 89 -12.16 -11.76 6.76
N VAL A 90 -11.14 -12.39 6.14
CA VAL A 90 -9.76 -11.91 6.23
C VAL A 90 -9.70 -10.52 5.61
N THR A 91 -9.22 -9.54 6.37
CA THR A 91 -9.15 -8.16 5.92
C THR A 91 -7.78 -7.55 6.20
N PHE A 92 -7.44 -6.51 5.46
CA PHE A 92 -6.25 -5.71 5.69
C PHE A 92 -6.49 -4.26 5.23
N ARG A 93 -5.57 -3.35 5.55
CA ARG A 93 -5.60 -1.95 5.11
C ARG A 93 -4.87 -1.79 3.79
N LEU A 94 -5.50 -1.06 2.88
CA LEU A 94 -4.86 -0.43 1.74
C LEU A 94 -4.86 1.08 1.96
N TRP A 95 -3.73 1.71 1.70
CA TRP A 95 -3.56 3.15 1.88
C TRP A 95 -3.64 3.88 0.55
N GLU A 96 -4.20 5.08 0.58
CA GLU A 96 -4.26 6.03 -0.51
C GLU A 96 -3.77 7.39 -0.01
N GLY A 97 -3.22 8.18 -0.91
CA GLY A 97 -2.75 9.53 -0.62
C GLY A 97 -3.36 10.51 -1.61
N ILE A 98 -3.76 11.68 -1.12
CA ILE A 98 -4.19 12.82 -1.93
C ILE A 98 -3.18 13.93 -1.68
N LEU A 99 -2.58 14.44 -2.77
CA LEU A 99 -1.67 15.57 -2.75
C LEU A 99 -2.16 16.59 -3.76
N VAL A 100 -2.47 17.80 -3.29
CA VAL A 100 -2.88 18.94 -4.13
C VAL A 100 -1.76 19.95 -4.10
N GLY A 101 -1.30 20.35 -5.28
CA GLY A 101 -0.35 21.44 -5.43
C GLY A 101 -0.77 22.41 -6.50
N ARG A 102 -0.43 23.67 -6.28
CA ARG A 102 -0.62 24.75 -7.22
C ARG A 102 0.71 25.10 -7.87
N ARG A 103 0.69 25.33 -9.18
CA ARG A 103 1.87 25.86 -9.88
C ARG A 103 2.09 27.31 -9.45
N ALA A 104 3.29 27.62 -8.99
CA ALA A 104 3.72 28.97 -8.65
C ALA A 104 3.77 29.86 -9.90
#